data_AF-A0A1Q7NJQ3-F1
#
_entry.id   AF-A0A1Q7NJQ3-F1
#
_cell.length_a   1.000
_cell.length_b   1.000
_cell.length_c   1.000
_cell.angle_alpha   90.00
_cell.angle_beta   90.00
_cell.angle_gamma   90.00
#
_symmetry.space_group_name_H-M   'P 1'
#
loop_
_entity.id
_entity.type
_entity.pdbx_description
1 polymer ?
#
loop_
_entity_poly.entity_id
_entity_poly.type
_entity_poly.pdbx_seq_one_letter_code
_entity_poly.pdbx_strand_id
1 'polypeptide(L)'
;MWANKAKSRWRILEILLYGSLLIGFSRCVLAGRLPLKYYTTADGLAHNEINKIVRDSRGFLWFCTADGLSRFDGYTFTNFGTDQGLPH
;
A
#
# COMPACT_ATOMS: atom_id res chain seq x y z
N MET A 1 -34.04 30.40 -40.90
CA MET A 1 -34.39 29.58 -39.72
C MET A 1 -33.66 28.23 -39.64
N TRP A 2 -33.33 27.58 -40.76
CA TRP A 2 -32.63 26.28 -40.80
C TRP A 2 -31.15 26.30 -40.34
N ALA A 3 -30.41 27.39 -40.64
CA ALA A 3 -28.98 27.53 -40.32
C ALA A 3 -28.66 27.61 -38.82
N ASN A 4 -29.54 28.22 -38.01
CA ASN A 4 -29.34 28.34 -36.56
C ASN A 4 -29.48 27.00 -35.84
N LYS A 5 -30.33 26.10 -36.38
CA LYS A 5 -30.53 24.76 -35.83
C LYS A 5 -29.27 23.89 -36.04
N ALA A 6 -28.62 24.02 -37.20
CA ALA A 6 -27.35 23.33 -37.47
C ALA A 6 -26.22 23.84 -36.57
N LYS A 7 -26.03 25.16 -36.46
CA LYS A 7 -24.99 25.78 -35.62
C LYS A 7 -25.14 25.40 -34.13
N SER A 8 -26.37 25.29 -33.64
CA SER A 8 -26.67 24.84 -32.28
C SER A 8 -26.29 23.36 -32.06
N ARG A 9 -26.46 22.50 -33.07
CA ARG A 9 -26.05 21.08 -32.99
C ARG A 9 -24.53 20.90 -32.91
N TRP A 10 -23.77 21.72 -33.63
CA TRP A 10 -22.30 21.73 -33.57
C TRP A 10 -21.76 22.20 -32.21
N ARG A 11 -22.40 23.21 -31.60
CA ARG A 11 -22.05 23.68 -30.24
C ARG A 11 -22.28 22.62 -29.16
N ILE A 12 -23.30 21.78 -29.30
CA ILE A 12 -23.57 20.68 -28.35
C ILE A 12 -22.46 19.62 -28.45
N LEU A 13 -22.01 19.29 -29.66
CA LEU A 13 -20.92 18.34 -29.86
C LEU A 13 -19.59 18.84 -29.28
N GLU A 14 -19.29 20.14 -29.40
CA GLU A 14 -18.10 20.75 -28.77
C GLU A 14 -18.13 20.63 -27.25
N ILE A 15 -19.26 20.95 -26.62
CA ILE A 15 -19.43 20.85 -25.15
C ILE A 15 -19.28 19.40 -24.68
N LEU A 16 -19.85 18.44 -25.42
CA LEU A 16 -19.69 17.01 -25.11
C LEU A 16 -18.23 16.56 -25.27
N LEU A 17 -17.51 17.08 -26.26
CA LEU A 17 -16.10 16.76 -26.49
C LEU A 17 -15.20 17.32 -25.37
N TYR A 18 -15.38 18.58 -24.99
CA TYR A 18 -14.67 19.19 -23.85
C TYR A 18 -15.05 18.52 -22.52
N GLY A 19 -16.32 18.16 -22.32
CA GLY A 19 -16.77 17.40 -21.15
C GLY A 19 -16.11 16.02 -21.05
N SER A 20 -15.99 15.31 -22.17
CA SER A 20 -15.29 14.02 -22.22
C SER A 20 -13.79 14.15 -21.94
N LEU A 21 -13.16 15.24 -22.41
CA LEU A 21 -11.75 15.54 -22.19
C LEU A 21 -11.47 15.84 -20.71
N LEU A 22 -12.35 16.58 -20.04
CA LEU A 22 -12.26 16.91 -18.60
C LEU A 22 -12.43 15.68 -17.69
N ILE A 23 -13.33 14.76 -18.07
CA ILE A 23 -13.52 13.47 -17.36
C ILE A 23 -12.29 12.57 -17.54
N GLY A 24 -11.66 12.58 -18.72
CA GLY A 24 -10.41 11.87 -18.99
C GLY A 24 -9.20 12.43 -18.22
N PHE A 25 -9.09 13.76 -18.11
CA PHE A 25 -7.99 14.44 -17.40
C PHE A 25 -8.02 14.18 -15.89
N SER A 26 -9.21 14.03 -15.31
CA SER A 26 -9.41 13.74 -13.88
C SER A 26 -8.91 12.36 -13.45
N ARG A 27 -8.66 11.44 -14.39
CA ARG A 27 -8.12 10.10 -14.07
C ARG A 27 -6.59 10.06 -13.94
N CYS A 28 -5.89 11.15 -14.24
CA CYS A 28 -4.43 11.15 -14.28
C CYS A 28 -3.75 11.47 -12.93
N VAL A 29 -4.50 11.81 -11.87
CA VAL A 29 -3.92 12.16 -10.56
C VAL A 29 -4.51 11.30 -9.44
N LEU A 30 -4.37 9.98 -9.57
CA LEU A 30 -4.53 9.08 -8.44
C LEU A 30 -3.35 8.12 -8.38
N ALA A 31 -2.16 8.67 -8.15
CA ALA A 31 -1.10 7.91 -7.52
C ALA A 31 -1.56 7.62 -6.07
N GLY A 32 -2.35 6.57 -5.89
CA GLY A 32 -2.82 6.14 -4.58
C GLY A 32 -1.63 5.84 -3.69
N ARG A 33 -1.63 6.36 -2.45
CA ARG A 33 -0.65 5.96 -1.44
C ARG A 33 -0.71 4.44 -1.28
N LEU A 34 0.45 3.78 -1.34
CA LEU A 34 0.54 2.37 -0.99
C LEU A 34 0.06 2.20 0.46
N PRO A 35 -0.81 1.22 0.77
CA PRO A 35 -1.24 0.94 2.12
C PRO A 35 -0.07 0.33 2.90
N LEU A 36 0.77 1.19 3.48
CA LEU A 36 1.88 0.80 4.33
C LEU A 36 1.35 0.53 5.74
N LYS A 37 1.69 -0.63 6.27
CA LYS A 37 1.47 -0.98 7.67
C LYS A 37 2.81 -1.02 8.37
N TYR A 38 2.88 -0.35 9.51
CA TYR A 38 4.06 -0.31 10.36
C TYR A 38 3.85 -1.24 11.55
N TYR A 39 4.91 -1.94 11.94
CA TYR A 39 4.94 -2.78 13.12
C TYR A 39 6.10 -2.35 13.99
N THR A 40 5.83 -2.23 15.28
CA THR A 40 6.77 -1.79 16.30
C THR A 40 6.73 -2.73 17.49
N THR A 41 7.54 -2.46 18.51
CA THR A 41 7.44 -3.14 19.80
C THR A 41 6.05 -3.04 20.44
N ALA A 42 5.28 -1.98 20.16
CA ALA A 42 3.89 -1.86 20.61
C ALA A 42 2.94 -2.88 19.96
N ASP A 43 3.32 -3.42 18.80
CA ASP A 43 2.56 -4.42 18.05
C ASP A 43 3.04 -5.86 18.34
N GLY A 44 4.05 -6.03 19.20
CA GLY A 44 4.58 -7.33 19.63
C GLY A 44 5.93 -7.73 19.02
N LEU A 45 6.56 -6.88 18.20
CA LEU A 45 7.93 -7.10 17.73
C LEU A 45 8.92 -7.05 18.91
N ALA A 46 9.94 -7.91 18.93
CA ALA A 46 10.89 -7.98 20.06
C ALA A 46 11.70 -6.69 20.21
N HIS A 47 12.19 -6.13 19.09
CA HIS A 47 12.91 -4.86 19.08
C HIS A 47 12.67 -4.12 17.76
N ASN A 48 12.70 -2.78 17.77
CA ASN A 48 12.43 -1.95 16.57
C ASN A 48 13.59 -1.94 15.57
N GLU A 49 14.79 -2.28 16.02
CA GLU A 49 15.97 -2.41 15.16
C GLU A 49 16.04 -3.80 14.55
N ILE A 50 16.01 -3.86 13.21
CA ILE A 50 15.93 -5.09 12.43
C ILE A 50 17.20 -5.24 11.59
N ASN A 51 17.97 -6.28 11.91
CA ASN A 51 19.20 -6.64 11.21
C ASN A 51 18.94 -7.44 9.94
N LYS A 52 17.90 -8.30 9.94
CA LYS A 52 17.58 -9.18 8.81
C LYS A 52 16.13 -9.61 8.82
N ILE A 53 15.57 -9.83 7.64
CA ILE A 53 14.24 -10.40 7.44
C ILE A 53 14.35 -11.61 6.52
N VAL A 54 13.76 -12.73 6.91
CA VAL A 54 13.75 -13.98 6.12
C VAL A 54 12.36 -14.59 6.15
N ARG A 55 11.92 -15.21 5.04
CA ARG A 55 10.72 -16.04 5.02
C ARG A 55 11.12 -17.51 5.07
N ASP A 56 10.44 -18.30 5.90
CA ASP A 56 10.65 -19.74 5.91
C ASP A 56 9.79 -20.49 4.86
N SER A 57 9.99 -21.80 4.75
CA SER A 57 9.25 -22.65 3.80
C SER A 57 7.76 -22.79 4.12
N ARG A 58 7.35 -22.46 5.35
CA ARG A 58 5.95 -22.48 5.81
C ARG A 58 5.26 -21.14 5.58
N GLY A 59 5.99 -20.11 5.15
CA GLY A 59 5.47 -18.78 4.86
C GLY A 59 5.57 -17.79 6.01
N PHE A 60 6.13 -18.17 7.17
CA PHE A 60 6.32 -17.23 8.28
C PHE A 60 7.45 -16.25 7.97
N LEU A 61 7.27 -15.01 8.42
CA LEU A 61 8.34 -14.01 8.38
C LEU A 61 9.12 -14.02 9.69
N TRP A 62 10.43 -14.08 9.57
CA TRP A 62 11.37 -14.04 10.68
C TRP A 62 12.14 -12.73 10.63
N PHE A 63 12.11 -12.02 11.75
CA PHE A 63 12.79 -10.74 11.95
C PHE A 63 13.92 -10.98 12.95
N CYS A 64 15.16 -10.80 12.50
CA CYS A 64 16.33 -10.79 13.37
C CYS A 64 16.44 -9.38 13.97
N THR A 65 16.02 -9.25 15.22
CA THR A 65 16.00 -7.97 15.93
C THR A 65 17.26 -7.80 16.76
N ALA A 66 17.49 -6.63 17.35
CA ALA A 66 18.60 -6.46 18.29
C ALA A 66 18.43 -7.24 19.60
N ASP A 67 17.21 -7.65 19.94
CA ASP A 67 16.88 -8.40 21.16
C ASP A 67 16.20 -9.74 20.83
N GLY A 68 16.91 -10.58 20.07
CA GLY A 68 16.43 -11.90 19.67
C GLY A 68 15.62 -11.90 18.35
N LEU A 69 14.80 -12.94 18.17
CA LEU A 69 14.05 -13.21 16.95
C LEU A 69 12.56 -12.98 17.15
N SER A 70 11.88 -12.38 16.17
CA SER A 70 10.42 -12.34 16.09
C SER A 70 9.94 -13.12 14.87
N ARG A 71 9.03 -14.08 15.06
CA ARG A 71 8.32 -14.77 13.99
C ARG A 71 6.92 -14.19 13.84
N PHE A 72 6.51 -13.88 12.62
CA PHE A 72 5.20 -13.31 12.29
C PHE A 72 4.41 -14.24 11.37
N ASP A 73 3.14 -14.44 11.72
CA ASP A 73 2.20 -15.31 10.99
C ASP A 73 1.21 -14.56 10.08
N GLY A 74 1.29 -13.24 10.02
CA GLY A 74 0.32 -12.38 9.33
C GLY A 74 -0.59 -11.61 10.28
N TYR A 75 -0.69 -12.04 11.53
CA TYR A 75 -1.59 -11.49 12.55
C TYR A 75 -0.84 -11.14 13.83
N THR A 76 0.04 -12.02 14.31
CA THR A 76 0.71 -11.93 15.62
C THR A 76 2.19 -12.26 15.53
N PHE A 77 2.96 -11.75 16.51
CA PHE A 77 4.37 -12.05 16.68
C PHE A 77 4.59 -13.09 17.79
N THR A 78 5.51 -14.02 17.55
CA THR A 78 6.09 -14.90 18.57
C THR A 78 7.55 -14.54 18.72
N ASN A 79 7.99 -14.16 19.93
CA ASN A 79 9.35 -13.72 20.19
C ASN A 79 10.17 -14.85 20.84
N PHE A 80 11.44 -14.91 20.47
CA PHE A 80 12.41 -15.87 20.98
C PHE A 80 13.64 -15.11 21.45
N GLY A 81 13.98 -15.27 22.73
CA GLY A 81 15.17 -14.72 23.36
C GLY A 81 16.08 -15.79 23.94
N THR A 82 17.02 -15.39 24.79
CA THR A 82 17.97 -16.30 25.44
C THR A 82 17.31 -17.27 26.41
N ASP A 83 16.19 -16.87 27.01
CA ASP A 83 15.29 -17.71 27.81
C ASP A 83 14.71 -18.89 27.01
N GLN A 84 14.61 -18.74 25.68
CA GLN A 84 14.15 -19.77 24.74
C GLN A 84 15.31 -20.52 24.06
N GLY A 85 16.54 -20.36 24.54
CA GLY A 85 17.72 -21.10 24.07
C GLY A 85 18.51 -20.45 22.93
N LEU A 86 18.22 -19.20 22.58
CA LEU A 86 19.09 -18.45 21.67
C LEU A 86 20.41 -18.08 22.38
N PRO A 87 21.55 -18.11 21.66
CA PRO A 87 22.81 -17.61 22.20
C PRO A 87 22.75 -16.09 22.38
N HIS A 88 23.58 -15.59 23.30
CA HIS A 88 23.87 -14.16 23.44
C HIS A 88 24.67 -13.61 22.26
#